data_AF-A0A820QEE7-F1
#
_entry.id   AF-A0A820QEE7-F1
#
_cell.length_a   1.000
_cell.length_b   1.000
_cell.length_c   1.000
_cell.angle_alpha   90.00
_cell.angle_beta   90.00
_cell.angle_gamma   90.00
#
_symmetry.space_group_name_H-M   'P 1'
#
loop_
_entity.id
_entity.type
_entity.pdbx_description
1 polymer ?
#
loop_
_entity_poly.entity_id
_entity_poly.type
_entity_poly.pdbx_seq_one_letter_code
_entity_poly.pdbx_strand_id
1 'polypeptide(L)'
;FIKMENLFIEIAQFLSGVYSLILILVGTPLNLLCFYIFTRLVPNRLNPTIIVFAHLALIELLIPFTWNINYVVRELLWKYQKTTSIKNVEQHSLFICKLIAYGAYFSLQCAAWLKTLATFARCVSLHNNWPLKKWLS
;
A
#
# COMPACT_ATOMS: atom_id res chain seq x y z
N PHE A 1 -11.04 -23.75 26.91
CA PHE A 1 -10.67 -22.33 26.72
C PHE A 1 -9.39 -22.19 25.90
N ILE A 2 -8.23 -22.66 26.38
CA ILE A 2 -6.93 -22.56 25.67
C ILE A 2 -6.96 -23.11 24.22
N LYS A 3 -7.66 -24.22 23.99
CA LYS A 3 -7.78 -24.84 22.66
C LYS A 3 -8.64 -24.01 21.66
N MET A 4 -9.62 -23.26 22.17
CA MET A 4 -10.47 -22.38 21.35
C MET A 4 -9.75 -21.08 20.98
N GLU A 5 -8.97 -20.55 21.91
CA GLU A 5 -8.13 -19.36 21.69
C GLU A 5 -7.07 -19.60 20.61
N ASN A 6 -6.39 -20.75 20.67
CA ASN A 6 -5.41 -21.13 19.65
C ASN A 6 -6.04 -21.30 18.26
N LEU A 7 -7.24 -21.90 18.18
CA LEU A 7 -7.97 -22.05 16.92
C LEU A 7 -8.33 -20.68 16.32
N PHE A 8 -8.79 -19.74 17.15
CA PHE A 8 -9.13 -18.39 16.71
C PHE A 8 -7.92 -17.65 16.16
N ILE A 9 -6.76 -17.73 16.84
CA ILE A 9 -5.51 -17.12 16.40
C ILE A 9 -5.06 -17.69 15.05
N GLU A 10 -5.15 -19.01 14.86
CA GLU A 10 -4.77 -19.65 13.60
C GLU A 10 -5.66 -19.21 12.43
N ILE A 11 -6.97 -19.11 12.63
CA ILE A 11 -7.92 -18.62 11.63
C ILE A 11 -7.63 -17.15 11.29
N ALA A 12 -7.42 -16.31 12.30
CA ALA A 12 -7.13 -14.89 12.10
C ALA A 12 -5.82 -14.68 11.30
N GLN A 13 -4.77 -15.45 11.62
CA GLN A 13 -3.50 -15.42 10.87
C GLN A 13 -3.68 -15.84 9.42
N PHE A 14 -4.44 -16.91 9.16
CA PHE A 14 -4.74 -17.37 7.82
C PHE A 14 -5.51 -16.32 7.01
N LEU A 15 -6.58 -15.77 7.58
CA LEU A 15 -7.36 -14.69 6.95
C LEU A 15 -6.50 -13.45 6.66
N SER A 16 -5.63 -13.07 7.58
CA SER A 16 -4.69 -11.96 7.37
C SER A 16 -3.71 -12.23 6.22
N GLY A 17 -3.22 -13.46 6.09
CA GLY A 17 -2.38 -13.88 4.97
C GLY A 17 -3.11 -13.80 3.62
N VAL A 18 -4.33 -14.34 3.55
CA VAL A 18 -5.17 -14.29 2.34
C VAL A 18 -5.52 -12.85 1.95
N TYR A 19 -5.92 -12.02 2.92
CA TYR A 19 -6.20 -10.61 2.70
C TYR A 19 -4.97 -9.86 2.14
N SER A 20 -3.80 -10.11 2.74
CA SER A 20 -2.52 -9.53 2.30
C SER A 20 -2.18 -9.95 0.86
N LEU A 21 -2.42 -11.21 0.50
CA LEU A 21 -2.20 -11.73 -0.85
C LEU A 21 -3.14 -11.07 -1.88
N ILE A 22 -4.43 -10.93 -1.56
CA ILE A 22 -5.41 -10.25 -2.42
C ILE A 22 -4.98 -8.80 -2.65
N LEU A 23 -4.56 -8.10 -1.60
CA LEU A 23 -4.08 -6.72 -1.72
C LEU A 23 -2.86 -6.60 -2.64
N ILE A 24 -1.93 -7.55 -2.61
CA ILE A 24 -0.79 -7.56 -3.54
C ILE A 24 -1.28 -7.85 -4.97
N LEU A 25 -2.04 -8.92 -5.17
CA LEU A 25 -2.45 -9.37 -6.52
C LEU A 25 -3.36 -8.36 -7.22
N VAL A 26 -4.23 -7.67 -6.49
CA VAL A 26 -5.18 -6.70 -7.04
C VAL A 26 -4.63 -5.29 -6.95
N GLY A 27 -4.04 -4.90 -5.83
CA GLY A 27 -3.54 -3.54 -5.62
C GLY A 27 -2.39 -3.17 -6.55
N THR A 28 -1.47 -4.10 -6.81
CA THR A 28 -0.31 -3.85 -7.69
C THR A 28 -0.71 -3.51 -9.13
N PRO A 29 -1.51 -4.33 -9.84
CA PRO A 29 -1.90 -4.00 -11.21
C PRO A 29 -2.79 -2.75 -11.29
N LEU A 30 -3.69 -2.54 -10.33
CA LEU A 30 -4.56 -1.36 -10.32
C LEU A 30 -3.75 -0.06 -10.10
N ASN A 31 -2.82 -0.05 -9.15
CA ASN A 31 -2.00 1.14 -8.89
C ASN A 31 -1.01 1.42 -10.03
N LEU A 32 -0.46 0.38 -10.68
CA LEU A 32 0.34 0.54 -11.91
C LEU A 32 -0.50 1.14 -13.05
N LEU A 33 -1.73 0.65 -13.24
CA LEU A 33 -2.65 1.17 -14.23
C LEU A 33 -3.00 2.63 -13.95
N CYS A 34 -3.30 2.99 -12.69
CA CYS A 34 -3.54 4.37 -12.28
C CYS A 34 -2.32 5.26 -12.58
N PHE A 35 -1.12 4.81 -12.21
CA PHE A 35 0.10 5.56 -12.50
C PHE A 35 0.30 5.78 -14.01
N TYR A 36 0.08 4.74 -14.82
CA TYR A 36 0.15 4.85 -16.28
C TYR A 36 -0.88 5.85 -16.83
N ILE A 37 -2.13 5.78 -16.38
CA ILE A 37 -3.19 6.70 -16.81
C ILE A 37 -2.81 8.14 -16.50
N PHE A 38 -2.43 8.44 -15.24
CA PHE A 38 -2.12 9.81 -14.82
C PHE A 38 -0.87 10.38 -15.49
N THR A 39 0.11 9.55 -15.83
CA THR A 39 1.35 10.02 -16.46
C THR A 39 1.29 10.09 -17.98
N ARG A 40 0.49 9.24 -18.64
CA ARG A 40 0.49 9.11 -20.10
C ARG A 40 -0.83 9.50 -20.76
N LEU A 41 -1.96 9.12 -20.19
CA LEU A 41 -3.26 9.24 -20.87
C LEU A 41 -3.99 10.54 -20.55
N VAL A 42 -3.72 11.16 -19.40
CA VAL A 42 -4.37 12.43 -19.06
C VAL A 42 -3.71 13.60 -19.82
N PRO A 43 -4.47 14.40 -20.59
CA PRO A 43 -3.91 15.46 -21.44
C PRO A 43 -3.33 16.64 -20.62
N ASN A 44 -3.91 16.94 -19.46
CA ASN A 44 -3.49 18.04 -18.59
C ASN A 44 -2.56 17.55 -17.46
N ARG A 45 -1.34 17.16 -17.83
CA ARG A 45 -0.36 16.57 -16.88
C ARG A 45 0.22 17.57 -15.89
N LEU A 46 0.07 18.86 -16.16
CA LEU A 46 0.58 19.94 -15.29
C LEU A 46 -0.36 20.24 -14.12
N ASN A 47 -1.59 19.70 -14.13
CA ASN A 47 -2.52 19.91 -13.02
C ASN A 47 -1.91 19.33 -11.73
N PRO A 48 -1.78 20.13 -10.66
CA PRO A 48 -1.20 19.69 -9.40
C PRO A 48 -1.94 18.49 -8.81
N THR A 49 -3.26 18.40 -9.02
CA THR A 49 -4.07 17.28 -8.54
C THR A 49 -3.67 15.96 -9.23
N ILE A 50 -3.40 16.00 -10.54
CA ILE A 50 -3.00 14.82 -11.32
C ILE A 50 -1.59 14.37 -10.92
N ILE A 51 -0.69 15.32 -10.69
CA ILE A 51 0.66 15.04 -10.19
C ILE A 51 0.59 14.37 -8.81
N VAL A 52 -0.24 14.90 -7.89
CA VAL A 52 -0.43 14.31 -6.55
C VAL A 52 -1.00 12.89 -6.64
N PHE A 53 -1.98 12.65 -7.51
CA PHE A 53 -2.53 11.31 -7.72
C PHE A 53 -1.53 10.32 -8.34
N ALA A 54 -0.67 10.78 -9.26
CA ALA A 54 0.41 9.94 -9.79
C ALA A 54 1.42 9.53 -8.71
N HIS A 55 1.83 10.46 -7.85
CA HIS A 55 2.71 10.16 -6.72
C HIS A 55 2.02 9.25 -5.70
N LEU A 56 0.73 9.47 -5.44
CA LEU A 56 -0.06 8.62 -4.57
C LEU A 56 -0.08 7.17 -5.09
N ALA A 57 -0.29 6.96 -6.40
CA ALA A 57 -0.28 5.63 -6.99
C ALA A 57 1.08 4.90 -6.81
N LEU A 58 2.21 5.63 -6.89
CA LEU A 58 3.53 5.04 -6.59
C LEU A 58 3.69 4.68 -5.11
N ILE A 59 3.24 5.55 -4.20
CA ILE A 59 3.29 5.24 -2.76
C ILE A 59 2.38 4.06 -2.43
N GLU A 60 1.19 3.97 -3.02
CA GLU A 60 0.29 2.82 -2.82
C GLU A 60 0.81 1.52 -3.45
N LEU A 61 1.79 1.56 -4.37
CA LEU A 61 2.52 0.37 -4.80
C LEU A 61 3.51 -0.12 -3.74
N LEU A 62 4.12 0.79 -2.97
CA LEU A 62 5.10 0.44 -1.93
C LEU A 62 4.46 -0.22 -0.69
N ILE A 63 3.20 0.12 -0.39
CA ILE A 63 2.49 -0.37 0.80
C ILE A 63 2.31 -1.91 0.79
N PRO A 64 1.81 -2.54 -0.30
CA PRO A 64 1.72 -3.99 -0.38
C PRO A 64 3.08 -4.70 -0.22
N PHE A 65 4.17 -4.10 -0.70
CA PHE A 65 5.49 -4.73 -0.64
C PHE A 65 6.19 -4.57 0.71
N THR A 66 5.84 -3.57 1.50
CA THR A 66 6.41 -3.37 2.85
C THR A 66 5.65 -4.16 3.91
N TRP A 67 4.31 -4.11 3.90
CA TRP A 67 3.50 -4.76 4.95
C TRP A 67 3.05 -6.17 4.55
N ASN A 68 2.50 -6.33 3.35
CA ASN A 68 1.76 -7.55 2.99
C ASN A 68 2.67 -8.71 2.57
N ILE A 69 3.84 -8.44 2.00
CA ILE A 69 4.82 -9.50 1.69
C ILE A 69 5.19 -10.28 2.95
N ASN A 70 5.47 -9.60 4.06
CA ASN A 70 5.92 -10.27 5.28
C ASN A 70 4.84 -11.23 5.82
N TYR A 71 3.58 -10.82 5.79
CA TYR A 71 2.46 -11.68 6.18
C TYR A 71 2.26 -12.86 5.23
N VAL A 72 2.35 -12.65 3.91
CA VAL A 72 2.21 -13.74 2.93
C VAL A 72 3.35 -14.76 3.08
N VAL A 73 4.59 -14.29 3.19
CA VAL A 73 5.74 -15.19 3.32
C VAL A 73 5.69 -15.96 4.65
N ARG A 74 5.35 -15.31 5.76
CA ARG A 74 5.30 -15.95 7.08
C ARG A 74 4.12 -16.90 7.27
N GLU A 75 2.91 -16.45 6.95
CA GLU A 75 1.69 -17.19 7.28
C GLU A 75 1.25 -18.16 6.18
N LEU A 76 1.51 -17.86 4.90
CA LEU A 76 1.07 -18.72 3.79
C LEU A 76 2.18 -19.64 3.30
N LEU A 77 3.41 -19.15 3.12
CA LEU A 77 4.51 -19.98 2.62
C LEU A 77 5.17 -20.79 3.75
N TRP A 78 5.63 -20.16 4.84
CA TRP A 78 6.38 -20.88 5.87
C TRP A 78 5.52 -21.79 6.76
N LYS A 79 4.28 -21.41 7.08
CA LYS A 79 3.39 -22.26 7.90
C LYS A 79 2.99 -23.57 7.20
N TYR A 80 2.91 -23.56 5.87
CA TYR A 80 2.65 -24.76 5.05
C TYR A 80 3.92 -25.60 4.83
N GLN A 81 5.09 -24.95 4.75
CA GLN A 81 6.39 -25.60 4.55
C GLN A 81 6.97 -26.09 5.88
N LYS A 82 6.28 -27.05 6.52
CA LYS A 82 6.52 -27.59 7.88
C LYS A 82 7.84 -28.37 8.07
N THR A 83 8.87 -28.15 7.25
CA THR A 83 10.06 -29.04 7.16
C THR A 83 11.42 -28.33 7.28
N THR A 84 11.49 -27.00 7.34
CA THR A 84 12.80 -26.32 7.49
C THR A 84 12.86 -25.45 8.73
N SER A 85 13.76 -25.84 9.63
CA SER A 85 14.18 -25.17 10.86
C SER A 85 14.79 -23.78 10.59
N ILE A 86 13.98 -22.84 10.09
CA ILE A 86 14.36 -21.43 10.02
C ILE A 86 13.41 -20.70 10.98
N LYS A 87 13.79 -20.72 12.26
CA LYS A 87 13.21 -19.80 13.24
C LYS A 87 13.45 -18.38 12.71
N ASN A 88 12.36 -17.69 12.41
CA ASN A 88 12.25 -16.24 12.27
C ASN A 88 13.28 -15.59 11.32
N VAL A 89 12.86 -15.21 10.12
CA VAL A 89 13.63 -14.28 9.27
C VAL A 89 13.86 -12.92 9.95
N GLU A 90 13.07 -12.60 10.98
CA GLU A 90 13.34 -11.49 11.91
C GLU A 90 14.69 -11.61 12.65
N GLN A 91 15.22 -12.82 12.85
CA GLN A 91 16.55 -13.05 13.43
C GLN A 91 17.70 -12.86 12.45
N HIS A 92 17.44 -12.90 11.13
CA HIS A 92 18.52 -12.81 10.14
C HIS A 92 19.03 -11.39 9.88
N SER A 93 18.24 -10.34 10.18
CA SER A 93 18.74 -8.96 10.18
C SER A 93 17.77 -8.00 10.88
N LEU A 94 18.11 -7.62 12.12
CA LEU A 94 17.46 -6.54 12.88
C LEU A 94 17.35 -5.23 12.07
N PHE A 95 18.30 -4.99 11.18
CA PHE A 95 18.33 -3.82 10.31
C PHE A 95 17.22 -3.86 9.25
N ILE A 96 17.03 -5.00 8.58
CA ILE A 96 15.97 -5.18 7.57
C ILE A 96 14.59 -5.04 8.21
N CYS A 97 14.38 -5.63 9.39
CA CYS A 97 13.12 -5.50 10.12
C CYS A 97 12.79 -4.04 10.45
N LYS A 98 13.78 -3.27 10.97
CA LYS A 98 13.62 -1.83 11.24
C LYS A 98 13.33 -1.02 9.97
N LEU A 99 14.00 -1.33 8.86
CA LEU A 99 13.81 -0.63 7.59
C LEU A 99 12.42 -0.90 7.01
N ILE A 100 11.92 -2.13 7.08
CA ILE A 100 10.57 -2.49 6.65
C ILE A 100 9.52 -1.80 7.53
N ALA A 101 9.68 -1.84 8.86
CA ALA A 101 8.76 -1.18 9.79
C ALA A 101 8.71 0.34 9.57
N TYR A 102 9.87 0.96 9.38
CA TYR A 102 9.96 2.38 9.02
C TYR A 102 9.29 2.66 7.66
N GLY A 103 9.60 1.86 6.64
CA GLY A 103 9.03 2.02 5.30
C GLY A 103 7.50 1.88 5.29
N ALA A 104 6.96 0.95 6.06
CA ALA A 104 5.51 0.79 6.23
C ALA A 104 4.88 2.02 6.89
N TYR A 105 5.45 2.50 8.00
CA TYR A 105 4.94 3.71 8.66
C TYR A 105 5.03 4.94 7.75
N PHE A 106 6.18 5.16 7.14
CA PHE A 106 6.44 6.30 6.27
C PHE A 106 5.52 6.30 5.05
N SER A 107 5.36 5.16 4.36
CA SER A 107 4.48 5.07 3.18
C SER A 107 3.02 5.32 3.52
N LEU A 108 2.51 4.81 4.65
CA LEU A 108 1.14 5.10 5.13
C LEU A 108 0.94 6.58 5.43
N GLN A 109 1.88 7.21 6.13
CA GLN A 109 1.81 8.64 6.43
C GLN A 109 1.88 9.48 5.15
N CYS A 110 2.80 9.16 4.23
CA CYS A 110 2.88 9.84 2.93
C CYS A 110 1.59 9.70 2.13
N ALA A 111 0.99 8.51 2.09
CA ALA A 111 -0.28 8.30 1.40
C ALA A 111 -1.41 9.15 2.01
N ALA A 112 -1.48 9.21 3.35
CA ALA A 112 -2.47 10.02 4.05
C ALA A 112 -2.31 11.51 3.72
N TRP A 113 -1.08 12.05 3.80
CA TRP A 113 -0.80 13.44 3.47
C TRP A 113 -1.10 13.80 2.01
N LEU A 114 -0.76 12.91 1.06
CA LEU A 114 -1.07 13.09 -0.35
C LEU A 114 -2.58 13.11 -0.60
N LYS A 115 -3.35 12.24 0.07
CA LYS A 115 -4.82 12.26 0.01
C LYS A 115 -5.37 13.58 0.56
N THR A 116 -4.91 14.03 1.72
CA THR A 116 -5.30 15.32 2.30
C THR A 116 -5.01 16.49 1.35
N LEU A 117 -3.82 16.51 0.74
CA LEU A 117 -3.43 17.54 -0.23
C LEU A 117 -4.33 17.52 -1.48
N ALA A 118 -4.65 16.33 -2.01
CA ALA A 118 -5.55 16.19 -3.15
C ALA A 118 -6.96 16.70 -2.83
N THR A 119 -7.49 16.35 -1.65
CA THR A 119 -8.81 16.83 -1.19
C THR A 119 -8.81 18.33 -0.97
N PHE A 120 -7.75 18.87 -0.37
CA PHE A 120 -7.59 20.31 -0.17
C PHE A 120 -7.55 21.06 -1.50
N ALA A 121 -6.73 20.62 -2.45
CA ALA A 121 -6.65 21.22 -3.78
C ALA A 121 -8.01 21.24 -4.50
N ARG A 122 -8.78 20.15 -4.37
CA ARG A 122 -10.15 20.07 -4.92
C ARG A 122 -11.12 21.01 -4.22
N CYS A 123 -11.08 21.07 -2.89
CA CYS A 123 -11.94 21.96 -2.09
C CYS A 123 -11.71 23.43 -2.46
N VAL A 124 -10.45 23.86 -2.52
CA VAL A 124 -10.07 25.23 -2.93
C VAL A 124 -10.53 25.52 -4.36
N SER A 125 -10.33 24.57 -5.28
CA SER A 125 -10.75 24.74 -6.67
C SER A 125 -12.26 24.93 -6.81
N LEU A 126 -13.06 24.24 -6.00
CA LEU A 126 -14.53 24.34 -6.01
C LEU A 126 -15.02 25.64 -5.37
N HIS A 127 -14.47 26.03 -4.21
CA HIS A 127 -14.92 27.22 -3.48
C HIS A 127 -14.51 28.53 -4.13
N ASN A 128 -13.32 28.60 -4.74
CA ASN A 128 -12.83 29.84 -5.36
C ASN A 128 -13.24 30.02 -6.82
N ASN A 129 -14.10 29.15 -7.37
CA ASN A 129 -14.44 29.10 -8.79
C ASN A 129 -13.19 29.18 -9.70
N TRP A 130 -12.06 28.64 -9.25
CA TRP A 130 -10.84 28.62 -10.06
C TRP A 130 -11.12 27.76 -11.28
N PRO A 131 -11.23 28.35 -12.47
CA PRO A 131 -11.74 27.64 -13.62
C PRO A 131 -10.74 26.54 -13.97
N LEU A 132 -11.17 25.29 -13.85
CA LEU A 132 -10.44 24.11 -14.34
C LEU A 132 -10.05 24.26 -15.82
N LYS A 133 -10.77 25.12 -16.56
CA LYS A 133 -10.48 25.52 -17.94
C LYS A 133 -9.09 26.11 -18.15
N LYS A 134 -8.46 26.75 -17.15
CA LYS A 134 -7.11 27.32 -17.32
C LYS A 134 -6.00 26.26 -17.35
N TRP A 135 -6.34 25.03 -16.99
CA TRP A 135 -5.40 23.91 -17.02
C TRP A 135 -5.68 22.93 -18.18
N LEU A 136 -6.90 22.92 -18.72
CA LEU A 136 -7.29 22.02 -19.83
C LEU A 136 -7.01 22.59 -21.24
N SER A 137 -6.49 23.82 -21.35
CA SER A 137 -5.92 24.38 -22.58
C SER A 137 -4.41 24.22 -22.59
#